data_AF-A0A9N9CH44-F1
#
_entry.id   AF-A0A9N9CH44-F1
#
_cell.length_a   1.000
_cell.length_b   1.000
_cell.length_c   1.000
_cell.angle_alpha   90.00
_cell.angle_beta   90.00
_cell.angle_gamma   90.00
#
_symmetry.space_group_name_H-M   'P 1'
#
loop_
_entity.id
_entity.type
_entity.pdbx_description
1 polymer ?
#
loop_
_entity_poly.entity_id
_entity_poly.type
_entity_poly.pdbx_seq_one_letter_code
_entity_poly.pdbx_strand_id
1 'polypeptide(L)'
;MALSNLPNHTRDGLINEAYKKWLFEESRNADNFEVMLKCMFYIQQLQDKSVIDEFCQEMSKTKILSHPNDLPVGFEYYCGNYQAVPVGRHLSLFFSFLYSNKVIPAIISSMTFINHTIKNIEFNLVSIEALGDLTSLLEFTTSLIFTVGQKYCDLCLPRAYLINYFEAFTSKSLIPGRNTYSRKNYLSAINNSIDQVQQLLDLLFCNEQVYLTIILRLIRLLILIGLNESSFAQEILKRFKNIHSKNKIFSTKIKKYLEENEFVRLVEILYNDLKEIRCDSLVIVHHQSKSKSKFAYFEKNGVKSLTYNSIEEFRSSLRKIISSATGIPDDQLAFLDSLVKS
;
A
#
# COMPACT_ATOMS: atom_id res chain seq x y z
N MET A 1 -5.81 16.63 8.63
CA MET A 1 -6.82 16.47 9.69
C MET A 1 -7.39 15.05 9.57
N ALA A 2 -7.33 14.22 10.60
CA ALA A 2 -7.92 12.88 10.52
C ALA A 2 -9.45 13.01 10.45
N LEU A 3 -10.10 12.42 9.44
CA LEU A 3 -11.56 12.43 9.32
C LEU A 3 -12.25 11.79 10.53
N SER A 4 -11.54 10.94 11.26
CA SER A 4 -11.98 10.40 12.55
C SER A 4 -12.27 11.44 13.63
N ASN A 5 -11.77 12.68 13.49
CA ASN A 5 -12.02 13.78 14.42
C ASN A 5 -13.24 14.65 14.04
N LEU A 6 -13.95 14.31 12.96
CA LEU A 6 -15.16 15.04 12.57
C LEU A 6 -16.31 14.78 13.56
N PRO A 7 -17.27 15.72 13.70
CA PRO A 7 -18.48 15.49 14.48
C PRO A 7 -19.23 14.24 13.99
N ASN A 8 -19.84 13.50 14.92
CA ASN A 8 -20.53 12.23 14.60
C ASN A 8 -21.55 12.39 13.46
N HIS A 9 -22.38 13.44 13.48
CA HIS A 9 -23.37 13.67 12.42
C HIS A 9 -22.76 13.88 11.03
N THR A 10 -21.59 14.52 10.95
CA THR A 10 -20.85 14.72 9.69
C THR A 10 -20.26 13.39 9.23
N ARG A 11 -19.69 12.63 10.16
CA ARG A 11 -19.12 11.31 9.91
C ARG A 11 -20.19 10.33 9.40
N ASP A 12 -21.34 10.29 10.06
CA ASP A 12 -22.46 9.41 9.71
C ASP A 12 -23.05 9.78 8.33
N GLY A 13 -23.17 11.07 8.02
CA GLY A 13 -23.56 11.54 6.69
C GLY A 13 -22.61 11.06 5.59
N LEU A 14 -21.30 11.14 5.84
CA LEU A 14 -20.30 10.70 4.88
C LEU A 14 -20.23 9.17 4.75
N ILE A 15 -20.44 8.44 5.85
CA ILE A 15 -20.59 6.98 5.82
C ILE A 15 -21.79 6.63 4.93
N ASN A 16 -22.94 7.27 5.14
CA ASN A 16 -24.14 7.01 4.35
C ASN A 16 -23.91 7.23 2.84
N GLU A 17 -23.17 8.27 2.45
CA GLU A 17 -22.81 8.49 1.04
C GLU A 17 -21.89 7.41 0.49
N ALA A 18 -20.86 6.99 1.24
CA ALA A 18 -20.00 5.88 0.84
C ALA A 18 -20.77 4.55 0.71
N TYR A 19 -21.71 4.30 1.64
CA TYR A 19 -22.63 3.16 1.58
C TYR A 19 -23.53 3.23 0.37
N LYS A 20 -24.14 4.38 0.09
CA LYS A 20 -25.02 4.56 -1.05
C LYS A 20 -24.27 4.29 -2.35
N LYS A 21 -23.10 4.92 -2.52
CA LYS A 21 -22.28 4.79 -3.72
C LYS A 21 -21.80 3.35 -3.93
N TRP A 22 -21.25 2.71 -2.90
CA TRP A 22 -20.75 1.34 -3.07
C TRP A 22 -21.85 0.27 -3.01
N LEU A 23 -22.76 0.30 -2.03
CA LEU A 23 -23.75 -0.77 -1.85
C LEU A 23 -25.02 -0.61 -2.69
N PHE A 24 -25.45 0.60 -3.03
CA PHE A 24 -26.69 0.79 -3.80
C PHE A 24 -26.43 1.01 -5.29
N GLU A 25 -25.39 1.76 -5.63
CA GLU A 25 -25.06 2.07 -7.03
C GLU A 25 -24.11 1.01 -7.63
N GLU A 26 -23.06 0.59 -6.89
CA GLU A 26 -22.00 -0.30 -7.42
C GLU A 26 -22.05 -1.76 -6.94
N SER A 27 -22.88 -2.18 -5.98
CA SER A 27 -22.96 -3.61 -5.59
C SER A 27 -23.47 -4.51 -6.72
N ARG A 28 -24.15 -3.89 -7.70
CA ARG A 28 -24.55 -4.52 -8.97
C ARG A 28 -23.42 -4.58 -9.98
N ASN A 29 -22.35 -3.83 -9.76
CA ASN A 29 -21.22 -3.60 -10.66
C ASN A 29 -19.89 -3.89 -9.92
N ALA A 30 -19.68 -5.17 -9.57
CA ALA A 30 -18.53 -5.60 -8.78
C ALA A 30 -17.17 -5.47 -9.51
N ASP A 31 -17.17 -4.96 -10.74
CA ASP A 31 -16.00 -4.74 -11.58
C ASP A 31 -15.43 -3.32 -11.42
N ASN A 32 -16.15 -2.37 -10.81
CA ASN A 32 -15.72 -0.97 -10.63
C ASN A 32 -14.70 -0.80 -9.48
N PHE A 33 -13.46 -1.22 -9.74
CA PHE A 33 -12.38 -1.17 -8.75
C PHE A 33 -12.03 0.24 -8.28
N GLU A 34 -12.22 1.26 -9.11
CA GLU A 34 -11.99 2.66 -8.74
C GLU A 34 -12.89 3.08 -7.58
N VAL A 35 -14.20 2.81 -7.68
CA VAL A 35 -15.13 3.17 -6.60
C VAL A 35 -14.84 2.37 -5.33
N MET A 36 -14.50 1.09 -5.47
CA MET A 36 -14.12 0.25 -4.32
C MET A 36 -12.90 0.80 -3.57
N LEU A 37 -11.84 1.17 -4.30
CA LEU A 37 -10.63 1.75 -3.73
C LEU A 37 -10.94 3.07 -3.02
N LYS A 38 -11.63 3.99 -3.70
CA LYS A 38 -12.01 5.30 -3.16
C LYS A 38 -12.83 5.17 -1.88
N CYS A 39 -13.90 4.38 -1.92
CA CYS A 39 -14.76 4.22 -0.76
C CYS A 39 -14.03 3.56 0.41
N MET A 40 -13.19 2.55 0.17
CA MET A 40 -12.49 1.88 1.26
C MET A 40 -11.40 2.77 1.89
N PHE A 41 -10.63 3.50 1.10
CA PHE A 41 -9.66 4.46 1.65
C PHE A 41 -10.35 5.57 2.43
N TYR A 42 -11.50 6.02 1.96
CA TYR A 42 -12.31 7.00 2.67
C TYR A 42 -12.78 6.46 4.04
N ILE A 43 -13.39 5.28 4.06
CA ILE A 43 -13.85 4.61 5.28
C ILE A 43 -12.69 4.35 6.24
N GLN A 44 -11.53 3.95 5.69
CA GLN A 44 -10.32 3.76 6.48
C GLN A 44 -9.90 5.01 7.23
N GLN A 45 -10.02 6.19 6.61
CA GLN A 45 -9.69 7.47 7.26
C GLN A 45 -10.67 7.85 8.39
N LEU A 46 -11.91 7.35 8.36
CA LEU A 46 -12.88 7.53 9.45
C LEU A 46 -12.59 6.66 10.67
N GLN A 47 -11.75 5.63 10.50
CA GLN A 47 -11.36 4.67 11.53
C GLN A 47 -12.53 3.87 12.14
N ASP A 48 -13.60 3.67 11.37
CA ASP A 48 -14.80 2.97 11.82
C ASP A 48 -14.75 1.48 11.43
N LYS A 49 -14.50 0.61 12.42
CA LYS A 49 -14.43 -0.83 12.20
C LYS A 49 -15.79 -1.44 11.86
N SER A 50 -16.87 -0.97 12.50
CA SER A 50 -18.22 -1.51 12.28
C SER A 50 -18.62 -1.37 10.82
N VAL A 51 -18.35 -0.21 10.24
CA VAL A 51 -18.61 0.06 8.82
C VAL A 51 -17.85 -0.93 7.92
N ILE A 52 -16.56 -1.16 8.19
CA ILE A 52 -15.75 -2.08 7.39
C ILE A 52 -16.24 -3.51 7.49
N ASP A 53 -16.69 -3.94 8.68
CA ASP A 53 -17.24 -5.26 8.90
C ASP A 53 -18.58 -5.45 8.18
N GLU A 54 -19.44 -4.42 8.13
CA GLU A 54 -20.67 -4.41 7.32
C GLU A 54 -20.38 -4.50 5.81
N PHE A 55 -19.44 -3.71 5.30
CA PHE A 55 -18.96 -3.83 3.92
C PHE A 55 -18.45 -5.24 3.61
N CYS A 56 -17.73 -5.85 4.54
CA CYS A 56 -17.24 -7.21 4.39
C CYS A 56 -18.39 -8.23 4.31
N GLN A 57 -19.46 -8.05 5.09
CA GLN A 57 -20.64 -8.92 5.04
C GLN A 57 -21.34 -8.81 3.68
N GLU A 58 -21.54 -7.58 3.20
CA GLU A 58 -22.18 -7.33 1.91
C GLU A 58 -21.37 -7.91 0.74
N MET A 59 -20.05 -7.69 0.72
CA MET A 59 -19.16 -8.24 -0.30
C MET A 59 -18.94 -9.76 -0.16
N SER A 60 -19.40 -10.37 0.92
CA SER A 60 -19.37 -11.83 1.08
C SER A 60 -20.63 -12.53 0.55
N LYS A 61 -21.63 -11.78 0.08
CA LYS A 61 -22.83 -12.35 -0.55
C LYS A 61 -22.45 -13.08 -1.84
N THR A 62 -22.85 -14.34 -1.93
CA THR A 62 -22.53 -15.19 -3.08
C THR A 62 -23.53 -14.95 -4.21
N LYS A 63 -23.03 -15.03 -5.44
CA LYS A 63 -23.81 -15.10 -6.67
C LYS A 63 -23.74 -16.52 -7.23
N ILE A 64 -24.88 -17.09 -7.59
CA ILE A 64 -24.95 -18.38 -8.28
C ILE A 64 -24.71 -18.12 -9.77
N LEU A 65 -23.79 -18.87 -10.36
CA LEU A 65 -23.49 -18.81 -11.79
C LEU A 65 -24.37 -19.83 -12.55
N SER A 66 -24.89 -19.43 -13.70
CA SER A 66 -25.63 -20.32 -14.60
C SER A 66 -24.72 -21.41 -15.19
N HIS A 67 -23.51 -21.04 -15.59
CA HIS A 67 -22.45 -21.97 -15.98
C HIS A 67 -21.11 -21.63 -15.32
N PRO A 68 -20.21 -22.62 -15.13
CA PRO A 68 -18.91 -22.39 -14.53
C PRO A 68 -18.12 -21.29 -15.22
N ASN A 69 -18.13 -21.27 -16.56
CA ASN A 69 -17.33 -20.32 -17.33
C ASN A 69 -17.89 -18.89 -17.36
N ASP A 70 -19.05 -18.64 -16.75
CA ASP A 70 -19.71 -17.33 -16.75
C ASP A 70 -19.24 -16.43 -15.60
N LEU A 71 -18.00 -16.58 -15.12
CA LEU A 71 -17.48 -15.77 -14.04
C LEU A 71 -17.36 -14.30 -14.50
N PRO A 72 -18.15 -13.36 -13.95
CA PRO A 72 -18.09 -11.97 -14.37
C PRO A 72 -16.80 -11.31 -13.86
N VAL A 73 -16.36 -10.25 -14.55
CA VAL A 73 -15.25 -9.42 -14.05
C VAL A 73 -15.60 -8.87 -12.67
N GLY A 74 -14.61 -8.79 -11.78
CA GLY A 74 -14.83 -8.35 -10.41
C GLY A 74 -15.36 -9.43 -9.46
N PHE A 75 -15.51 -10.67 -9.95
CA PHE A 75 -15.84 -11.83 -9.12
C PHE A 75 -14.72 -12.89 -9.12
N GLU A 76 -14.70 -13.71 -8.08
CA GLU A 76 -13.90 -14.93 -7.99
C GLU A 76 -14.76 -16.12 -7.57
N TYR A 77 -14.34 -17.33 -7.94
CA TYR A 77 -15.02 -18.55 -7.51
C TYR A 77 -14.96 -18.72 -5.99
N TYR A 78 -16.07 -19.18 -5.41
CA TYR A 78 -16.22 -19.40 -3.98
C TYR A 78 -16.79 -20.79 -3.72
N CYS A 79 -16.09 -21.61 -2.94
CA CYS A 79 -16.56 -22.95 -2.56
C CYS A 79 -16.97 -23.87 -3.75
N GLY A 80 -16.33 -23.72 -4.92
CA GLY A 80 -16.59 -24.51 -6.12
C GLY A 80 -16.82 -23.63 -7.36
N ASN A 81 -17.20 -24.24 -8.49
CA ASN A 81 -17.22 -23.54 -9.79
C ASN A 81 -18.57 -22.88 -10.13
N TYR A 82 -19.60 -23.01 -9.30
CA TYR A 82 -20.94 -22.47 -9.57
C TYR A 82 -21.35 -21.33 -8.63
N GLN A 83 -20.45 -20.95 -7.73
CA GLN A 83 -20.66 -19.86 -6.79
C GLN A 83 -19.52 -18.88 -6.94
N ALA A 84 -19.85 -17.61 -6.94
CA ALA A 84 -18.90 -16.52 -7.07
C ALA A 84 -19.11 -15.49 -5.97
N VAL A 85 -18.04 -14.80 -5.56
CA VAL A 85 -18.09 -13.67 -4.63
C VAL A 85 -17.40 -12.46 -5.24
N PRO A 86 -17.83 -11.24 -4.90
CA PRO A 86 -17.11 -10.01 -5.26
C PRO A 86 -15.65 -10.03 -4.78
N VAL A 87 -14.72 -9.68 -5.65
CA VAL A 87 -13.29 -9.54 -5.32
C VAL A 87 -13.07 -8.36 -4.36
N GLY A 88 -13.94 -7.36 -4.39
CA GLY A 88 -13.97 -6.25 -3.42
C GLY A 88 -14.00 -6.71 -1.95
N ARG A 89 -14.48 -7.93 -1.69
CA ARG A 89 -14.41 -8.58 -0.37
C ARG A 89 -12.99 -8.62 0.20
N HIS A 90 -11.99 -8.85 -0.64
CA HIS A 90 -10.59 -8.88 -0.20
C HIS A 90 -10.13 -7.52 0.31
N LEU A 91 -10.61 -6.43 -0.28
CA LEU A 91 -10.29 -5.09 0.16
C LEU A 91 -10.91 -4.77 1.53
N SER A 92 -12.15 -5.18 1.80
CA SER A 92 -12.76 -5.06 3.13
C SER A 92 -12.11 -5.99 4.17
N LEU A 93 -11.78 -7.22 3.78
CA LEU A 93 -11.10 -8.19 4.64
C LEU A 93 -9.72 -7.69 5.06
N PHE A 94 -8.98 -7.07 4.14
CA PHE A 94 -7.69 -6.45 4.43
C PHE A 94 -7.77 -5.53 5.65
N PHE A 95 -8.68 -4.56 5.63
CA PHE A 95 -8.82 -3.62 6.74
C PHE A 95 -9.40 -4.26 8.00
N SER A 96 -10.43 -5.12 7.90
CA SER A 96 -11.00 -5.82 9.07
C SER A 96 -9.94 -6.67 9.78
N PHE A 97 -9.06 -7.34 9.02
CA PHE A 97 -7.92 -8.07 9.56
C PHE A 97 -6.89 -7.15 10.23
N LEU A 98 -6.60 -5.98 9.68
CA LEU A 98 -5.72 -5.00 10.31
C LEU A 98 -6.26 -4.53 11.67
N TYR A 99 -7.54 -4.15 11.77
CA TYR A 99 -8.17 -3.80 13.06
C TYR A 99 -8.12 -4.94 14.07
N SER A 100 -8.15 -6.18 13.58
CA SER A 100 -8.08 -7.38 14.41
C SER A 100 -6.65 -7.86 14.67
N ASN A 101 -5.63 -7.08 14.30
CA ASN A 101 -4.20 -7.41 14.39
C ASN A 101 -3.79 -8.72 13.68
N LYS A 102 -4.53 -9.12 12.64
CA LYS A 102 -4.28 -10.30 11.80
C LYS A 102 -3.52 -9.90 10.53
N VAL A 103 -2.27 -9.48 10.67
CA VAL A 103 -1.50 -8.86 9.57
C VAL A 103 -1.24 -9.80 8.39
N ILE A 104 -0.90 -11.08 8.63
CA ILE A 104 -0.66 -12.03 7.54
C ILE A 104 -1.93 -12.26 6.69
N PRO A 105 -3.11 -12.56 7.28
CA PRO A 105 -4.36 -12.59 6.53
C PRO A 105 -4.66 -11.29 5.78
N ALA A 106 -4.38 -10.13 6.38
CA ALA A 106 -4.53 -8.84 5.72
C ALA A 106 -3.68 -8.77 4.43
N ILE A 107 -2.38 -9.05 4.53
CA ILE A 107 -1.44 -9.07 3.38
C ILE A 107 -1.96 -9.98 2.27
N ILE A 108 -2.43 -11.19 2.61
CA ILE A 108 -2.95 -12.14 1.61
C ILE A 108 -4.17 -11.55 0.90
N SER A 109 -5.13 -10.98 1.64
CA SER A 109 -6.31 -10.36 1.05
C SER A 109 -5.94 -9.19 0.14
N SER A 110 -5.10 -8.25 0.58
CA SER A 110 -4.74 -7.11 -0.27
C SER A 110 -3.97 -7.54 -1.52
N MET A 111 -3.06 -8.51 -1.42
CA MET A 111 -2.36 -9.08 -2.59
C MET A 111 -3.34 -9.69 -3.60
N THR A 112 -4.34 -10.43 -3.14
CA THR A 112 -5.35 -11.02 -4.04
C THR A 112 -6.14 -9.93 -4.77
N PHE A 113 -6.58 -8.90 -4.05
CA PHE A 113 -7.28 -7.76 -4.65
C PHE A 113 -6.40 -7.06 -5.69
N ILE A 114 -5.18 -6.65 -5.32
CA ILE A 114 -4.24 -5.95 -6.21
C ILE A 114 -3.99 -6.76 -7.49
N ASN A 115 -3.71 -8.05 -7.35
CA ASN A 115 -3.44 -8.93 -8.50
C ASN A 115 -4.65 -9.01 -9.45
N HIS A 116 -5.86 -9.13 -8.89
CA HIS A 116 -7.07 -9.15 -9.71
C HIS A 116 -7.31 -7.81 -10.40
N THR A 117 -7.13 -6.70 -9.69
CA THR A 117 -7.28 -5.34 -10.25
C THR A 117 -6.29 -5.07 -11.38
N ILE A 118 -5.00 -5.38 -11.19
CA ILE A 118 -3.97 -5.19 -12.23
C ILE A 118 -4.30 -5.99 -13.49
N LYS A 119 -4.74 -7.25 -13.35
CA LYS A 119 -5.13 -8.10 -14.49
C LYS A 119 -6.32 -7.59 -15.28
N ASN A 120 -7.15 -6.72 -14.69
CA ASN A 120 -8.38 -6.21 -15.29
C ASN A 120 -8.35 -4.68 -15.44
N ILE A 121 -7.18 -4.05 -15.41
CA ILE A 121 -7.04 -2.58 -15.43
C ILE A 121 -7.69 -1.96 -16.68
N GLU A 122 -7.53 -2.62 -17.85
CA GLU A 122 -8.02 -2.13 -19.15
C GLU A 122 -9.55 -2.04 -19.23
N PHE A 123 -10.26 -2.77 -18.36
CA PHE A 123 -11.72 -2.81 -18.38
C PHE A 123 -12.36 -1.81 -17.42
N ASN A 124 -11.71 -1.49 -16.30
CA ASN A 124 -12.42 -0.92 -15.14
C ASN A 124 -11.68 0.16 -14.34
N LEU A 125 -10.41 0.47 -14.66
CA LEU A 125 -9.63 1.47 -13.91
C LEU A 125 -9.14 2.56 -14.87
N VAL A 126 -9.93 3.63 -14.97
CA VAL A 126 -9.79 4.61 -16.06
C VAL A 126 -9.13 5.92 -15.58
N SER A 127 -9.11 6.19 -14.27
CA SER A 127 -8.58 7.45 -13.72
C SER A 127 -7.17 7.34 -13.13
N ILE A 128 -6.43 8.45 -13.21
CA ILE A 128 -5.10 8.60 -12.61
C ILE A 128 -5.20 8.49 -11.08
N GLU A 129 -6.28 9.02 -10.50
CA GLU A 129 -6.57 8.95 -9.08
C GLU A 129 -6.71 7.50 -8.61
N ALA A 130 -7.47 6.68 -9.33
CA ALA A 130 -7.64 5.27 -8.98
C ALA A 130 -6.33 4.47 -9.08
N LEU A 131 -5.50 4.75 -10.08
CA LEU A 131 -4.16 4.16 -10.18
C LEU A 131 -3.26 4.61 -9.02
N GLY A 132 -3.41 5.87 -8.59
CA GLY A 132 -2.78 6.42 -7.40
C GLY A 132 -3.17 5.67 -6.13
N ASP A 133 -4.46 5.37 -5.96
CA ASP A 133 -5.02 4.61 -4.85
C ASP A 133 -4.54 3.14 -4.85
N LEU A 134 -4.55 2.49 -6.01
CA LEU A 134 -4.00 1.14 -6.18
C LEU A 134 -2.51 1.09 -5.81
N THR A 135 -1.74 2.11 -6.22
CA THR A 135 -0.33 2.24 -5.87
C THR A 135 -0.14 2.42 -4.36
N SER A 136 -0.97 3.25 -3.72
CA SER A 136 -0.98 3.41 -2.25
C SER A 136 -1.25 2.09 -1.54
N LEU A 137 -2.20 1.28 -2.04
CA LEU A 137 -2.52 -0.03 -1.47
C LEU A 137 -1.34 -1.02 -1.61
N LEU A 138 -0.65 -0.99 -2.76
CA LEU A 138 0.53 -1.83 -3.03
C LEU A 138 1.72 -1.43 -2.13
N GLU A 139 1.98 -0.13 -1.98
CA GLU A 139 3.02 0.38 -1.09
C GLU A 139 2.72 0.06 0.39
N PHE A 140 1.45 0.19 0.79
CA PHE A 140 1.02 -0.16 2.14
C PHE A 140 1.16 -1.68 2.39
N THR A 141 0.67 -2.50 1.46
CA THR A 141 0.80 -3.97 1.54
C THR A 141 2.27 -4.37 1.66
N THR A 142 3.13 -3.81 0.82
CA THR A 142 4.57 -4.10 0.84
C THR A 142 5.22 -3.68 2.17
N SER A 143 4.85 -2.52 2.69
CA SER A 143 5.31 -2.04 4.00
C SER A 143 4.91 -2.99 5.13
N LEU A 144 3.69 -3.54 5.10
CA LEU A 144 3.24 -4.54 6.06
C LEU A 144 4.06 -5.84 5.98
N ILE A 145 4.41 -6.29 4.77
CA ILE A 145 5.26 -7.48 4.58
C ILE A 145 6.58 -7.32 5.32
N PHE A 146 7.24 -6.15 5.20
CA PHE A 146 8.49 -5.89 5.92
C PHE A 146 8.34 -6.07 7.43
N THR A 147 7.18 -5.70 8.00
CA THR A 147 6.94 -5.83 9.44
C THR A 147 6.74 -7.26 9.94
N VAL A 148 6.30 -8.18 9.06
CA VAL A 148 6.09 -9.59 9.41
C VAL A 148 7.28 -10.48 9.01
N GLY A 149 8.41 -9.89 8.64
CA GLY A 149 9.67 -10.58 8.40
C GLY A 149 10.21 -11.32 9.63
N GLN A 150 11.19 -12.22 9.42
CA GLN A 150 11.73 -13.01 10.52
C GLN A 150 12.51 -12.16 11.52
N LYS A 151 12.26 -12.46 12.82
CA LYS A 151 13.00 -12.10 14.04
C LYS A 151 13.71 -10.74 14.00
N TYR A 152 13.15 -9.80 14.76
CA TYR A 152 13.64 -8.44 15.04
C TYR A 152 13.26 -7.43 13.97
N CYS A 153 12.59 -6.36 14.39
CA CYS A 153 12.16 -5.29 13.51
C CYS A 153 13.35 -4.35 13.27
N ASP A 154 13.97 -4.50 12.11
CA ASP A 154 15.01 -3.60 11.63
C ASP A 154 14.73 -3.34 10.14
N LEU A 155 13.94 -2.30 9.90
CA LEU A 155 13.37 -1.96 8.59
C LEU A 155 13.46 -0.46 8.33
N CYS A 156 13.47 -0.07 7.06
CA CYS A 156 13.55 1.32 6.62
C CYS A 156 12.30 1.64 5.80
N LEU A 157 11.46 2.54 6.30
CA LEU A 157 10.18 2.89 5.71
C LEU A 157 10.09 4.40 5.46
N PRO A 158 9.38 4.85 4.43
CA PRO A 158 8.97 6.24 4.33
C PRO A 158 8.10 6.65 5.53
N ARG A 159 8.34 7.86 6.06
CA ARG A 159 7.70 8.38 7.27
C ARG A 159 6.18 8.44 7.10
N ALA A 160 5.68 8.82 5.92
CA ALA A 160 4.25 8.85 5.66
C ALA A 160 3.57 7.50 5.94
N TYR A 161 4.24 6.38 5.64
CA TYR A 161 3.67 5.05 5.93
C TYR A 161 3.56 4.78 7.42
N LEU A 162 4.56 5.18 8.20
CA LEU A 162 4.56 5.04 9.66
C LEU A 162 3.39 5.82 10.29
N ILE A 163 3.14 7.03 9.81
CA ILE A 163 2.08 7.91 10.32
C ILE A 163 0.71 7.41 9.87
N ASN A 164 0.50 7.31 8.56
CA ASN A 164 -0.84 7.10 8.00
C ASN A 164 -1.41 5.71 8.29
N TYR A 165 -0.55 4.73 8.53
CA TYR A 165 -0.97 3.35 8.66
C TYR A 165 -0.62 2.74 10.01
N PHE A 166 0.63 2.84 10.47
CA PHE A 166 1.01 2.17 11.71
C PHE A 166 0.47 2.87 12.96
N GLU A 167 0.43 4.21 12.97
CA GLU A 167 -0.23 4.96 14.04
C GLU A 167 -1.74 4.73 14.03
N ALA A 168 -2.37 4.88 12.86
CA ALA A 168 -3.83 4.81 12.69
C ALA A 168 -4.41 3.45 13.12
N PHE A 169 -3.77 2.34 12.76
CA PHE A 169 -4.25 0.99 13.09
C PHE A 169 -3.72 0.47 14.43
N THR A 170 -2.99 1.29 15.20
CA THR A 170 -2.36 0.90 16.48
C THR A 170 -1.51 -0.38 16.38
N SER A 171 -0.91 -0.62 15.21
CA SER A 171 -0.49 -1.96 14.79
C SER A 171 0.56 -2.57 15.72
N LYS A 172 0.23 -3.74 16.29
CA LYS A 172 1.17 -4.58 17.03
C LYS A 172 2.19 -5.30 16.14
N SER A 173 2.09 -5.16 14.81
CA SER A 173 2.93 -5.90 13.85
C SER A 173 4.42 -5.54 13.92
N LEU A 174 4.75 -4.36 14.45
CA LEU A 174 6.13 -3.94 14.65
C LEU A 174 6.75 -4.54 15.92
N ILE A 175 6.02 -5.32 16.73
CA ILE A 175 6.59 -5.99 17.89
C ILE A 175 7.19 -7.33 17.45
N PRO A 176 8.51 -7.55 17.61
CA PRO A 176 9.14 -8.79 17.19
C PRO A 176 8.51 -10.03 17.83
N GLY A 177 8.37 -11.11 17.04
CA GLY A 177 7.91 -12.41 17.52
C GLY A 177 6.39 -12.60 17.58
N ARG A 178 5.59 -11.58 17.21
CA ARG A 178 4.15 -11.75 16.94
C ARG A 178 3.91 -11.88 15.43
N ASN A 179 3.16 -12.90 15.02
CA ASN A 179 2.66 -13.08 13.65
C ASN A 179 3.74 -12.94 12.55
N THR A 180 4.84 -13.67 12.66
CA THR A 180 5.95 -13.63 11.68
C THR A 180 5.79 -14.70 10.60
N TYR A 181 6.09 -14.36 9.36
CA TYR A 181 6.23 -15.34 8.29
C TYR A 181 7.41 -16.30 8.53
N SER A 182 7.31 -17.51 7.97
CA SER A 182 8.51 -18.31 7.68
C SER A 182 9.36 -17.56 6.64
N ARG A 183 10.68 -17.74 6.64
CA ARG A 183 11.57 -17.10 5.65
C ARG A 183 11.09 -17.33 4.21
N LYS A 184 10.67 -18.57 3.91
CA LYS A 184 10.12 -18.95 2.61
C LYS A 184 8.87 -18.14 2.26
N ASN A 185 7.90 -18.06 3.17
CA ASN A 185 6.64 -17.34 2.92
C ASN A 185 6.87 -15.83 2.81
N TYR A 186 7.77 -15.27 3.62
CA TYR A 186 8.17 -13.87 3.52
C TYR A 186 8.79 -13.56 2.15
N LEU A 187 9.76 -14.36 1.70
CA LEU A 187 10.38 -14.18 0.38
C LEU A 187 9.38 -14.32 -0.75
N SER A 188 8.44 -15.26 -0.63
CA SER A 188 7.33 -15.44 -1.57
C SER A 188 6.43 -14.19 -1.64
N ALA A 189 6.11 -13.59 -0.49
CA ALA A 189 5.31 -12.36 -0.41
C ALA A 189 6.06 -11.17 -1.04
N ILE A 190 7.36 -11.01 -0.75
CA ILE A 190 8.19 -9.96 -1.37
C ILE A 190 8.25 -10.14 -2.88
N ASN A 191 8.48 -11.37 -3.37
CA ASN A 191 8.53 -11.63 -4.81
C ASN A 191 7.19 -11.32 -5.48
N ASN A 192 6.07 -11.66 -4.83
CA ASN A 192 4.74 -11.29 -5.32
C ASN A 192 4.57 -9.77 -5.45
N SER A 193 5.00 -8.99 -4.44
CA SER A 193 4.99 -7.53 -4.52
C SER A 193 5.86 -7.00 -5.67
N ILE A 194 7.06 -7.55 -5.88
CA ILE A 194 7.92 -7.18 -7.02
C ILE A 194 7.19 -7.45 -8.34
N ASP A 195 6.55 -8.62 -8.48
CA ASP A 195 5.85 -8.99 -9.71
C ASP A 195 4.62 -8.11 -9.97
N GLN A 196 3.86 -7.76 -8.94
CA GLN A 196 2.74 -6.81 -9.03
C GLN A 196 3.21 -5.42 -9.45
N VAL A 197 4.29 -4.92 -8.84
CA VAL A 197 4.89 -3.63 -9.23
C VAL A 197 5.35 -3.66 -10.68
N GLN A 198 6.01 -4.75 -11.11
CA GLN A 198 6.47 -4.89 -12.49
C GLN A 198 5.31 -4.89 -13.49
N GLN A 199 4.25 -5.66 -13.23
CA GLN A 199 3.07 -5.70 -14.10
C GLN A 199 2.45 -4.31 -14.24
N LEU A 200 2.32 -3.57 -13.14
CA LEU A 200 1.77 -2.22 -13.19
C LEU A 200 2.70 -1.24 -13.93
N LEU A 201 4.01 -1.34 -13.72
CA LEU A 201 4.99 -0.53 -14.47
C LEU A 201 4.89 -0.80 -15.98
N ASP A 202 4.82 -2.07 -16.39
CA ASP A 202 4.73 -2.46 -17.81
C ASP A 202 3.49 -1.85 -18.47
N LEU A 203 2.36 -1.76 -17.75
CA LEU A 203 1.14 -1.10 -18.23
C LEU A 203 1.30 0.42 -18.33
N LEU A 204 1.98 1.07 -17.39
CA LEU A 204 2.04 2.53 -17.31
C LEU A 204 3.09 3.16 -18.24
N PHE A 205 4.16 2.43 -18.59
CA PHE A 205 5.23 2.97 -19.45
C PHE A 205 4.76 3.31 -20.87
N CYS A 206 3.65 2.75 -21.34
CA CYS A 206 3.06 3.11 -22.63
C CYS A 206 2.68 4.61 -22.70
N ASN A 207 2.42 5.25 -21.55
CA ASN A 207 2.08 6.67 -21.45
C ASN A 207 2.82 7.34 -20.28
N GLU A 208 4.15 7.25 -20.32
CA GLU A 208 5.04 7.72 -19.26
C GLU A 208 4.75 9.15 -18.76
N GLN A 209 4.45 10.08 -19.68
CA GLN A 209 4.22 11.49 -19.32
C GLN A 209 2.98 11.68 -18.45
N VAL A 210 1.90 10.94 -18.74
CA VAL A 210 0.65 11.01 -17.97
C VAL A 210 0.84 10.36 -16.60
N TYR A 211 1.55 9.24 -16.53
CA TYR A 211 1.68 8.43 -15.31
C TYR A 211 2.99 8.65 -14.55
N LEU A 212 3.75 9.71 -14.87
CA LEU A 212 5.10 9.95 -14.35
C LEU A 212 5.20 9.81 -12.82
N THR A 213 4.26 10.43 -12.10
CA THR A 213 4.24 10.38 -10.63
C THR A 213 4.04 8.97 -10.10
N ILE A 214 3.16 8.19 -10.71
CA ILE A 214 2.84 6.81 -10.32
C ILE A 214 4.04 5.90 -10.63
N ILE A 215 4.63 6.03 -11.82
CA ILE A 215 5.82 5.29 -12.22
C ILE A 215 6.98 5.54 -11.25
N LEU A 216 7.22 6.79 -10.87
CA LEU A 216 8.26 7.12 -9.89
C LEU A 216 8.00 6.50 -8.52
N ARG A 217 6.75 6.48 -8.04
CA ARG A 217 6.38 5.79 -6.79
C ARG A 217 6.69 4.30 -6.85
N LEU A 218 6.32 3.64 -7.94
CA LEU A 218 6.58 2.21 -8.16
C LEU A 218 8.07 1.87 -8.24
N ILE A 219 8.87 2.68 -8.95
CA ILE A 219 10.34 2.54 -8.99
C ILE A 219 10.93 2.67 -7.59
N ARG A 220 10.50 3.68 -6.83
CA ARG A 220 10.96 3.90 -5.45
C ARG A 220 10.55 2.75 -4.53
N LEU A 221 9.37 2.17 -4.72
CA LEU A 221 8.93 0.98 -3.99
C LEU A 221 9.85 -0.22 -4.25
N LEU A 222 10.27 -0.46 -5.49
CA LEU A 222 11.25 -1.52 -5.80
C LEU A 222 12.59 -1.27 -5.07
N ILE A 223 13.07 -0.03 -5.03
CA ILE A 223 14.29 0.31 -4.28
C ILE A 223 14.08 0.08 -2.78
N LEU A 224 12.92 0.43 -2.22
CA LEU A 224 12.59 0.14 -0.82
C LEU A 224 12.58 -1.37 -0.53
N ILE A 225 12.08 -2.19 -1.46
CA ILE A 225 12.11 -3.65 -1.34
C ILE A 225 13.56 -4.14 -1.26
N GLY A 226 14.43 -3.74 -2.19
CA GLY A 226 15.83 -4.17 -2.16
C GLY A 226 16.63 -3.60 -0.99
N LEU A 227 16.25 -2.43 -0.47
CA LEU A 227 16.83 -1.85 0.74
C LEU A 227 16.48 -2.67 1.98
N ASN A 228 15.22 -3.10 2.10
CA ASN A 228 14.74 -3.88 3.24
C ASN A 228 15.12 -5.36 3.15
N GLU A 229 15.20 -5.92 1.95
CA GLU A 229 15.57 -7.30 1.64
C GLU A 229 16.64 -7.34 0.54
N SER A 230 17.91 -7.26 0.95
CA SER A 230 19.05 -7.12 0.06
C SER A 230 19.25 -8.30 -0.90
N SER A 231 18.65 -9.47 -0.65
CA SER A 231 18.71 -10.59 -1.59
C SER A 231 18.06 -10.27 -2.94
N PHE A 232 17.15 -9.29 -2.99
CA PHE A 232 16.48 -8.86 -4.23
C PHE A 232 17.17 -7.69 -4.95
N ALA A 233 18.22 -7.08 -4.37
CA ALA A 233 18.86 -5.89 -4.94
C ALA A 233 19.35 -6.09 -6.39
N GLN A 234 19.98 -7.23 -6.67
CA GLN A 234 20.46 -7.57 -8.03
C GLN A 234 19.32 -7.86 -9.00
N GLU A 235 18.24 -8.47 -8.52
CA GLU A 235 17.05 -8.71 -9.33
C GLU A 235 16.39 -7.39 -9.74
N ILE A 236 16.27 -6.44 -8.81
CA ILE A 236 15.72 -5.11 -9.07
C ILE A 236 16.57 -4.36 -10.10
N LEU A 237 17.90 -4.39 -9.98
CA LEU A 237 18.80 -3.79 -10.98
C LEU A 237 18.61 -4.43 -12.37
N LYS A 238 18.46 -5.76 -12.44
CA LYS A 238 18.16 -6.46 -13.70
C LYS A 238 16.82 -6.03 -14.29
N ARG A 239 15.79 -5.84 -13.46
CA ARG A 239 14.48 -5.35 -13.89
C ARG A 239 14.55 -3.91 -14.40
N PHE A 240 15.29 -3.03 -13.73
CA PHE A 240 15.51 -1.65 -14.20
C PHE A 240 16.18 -1.59 -15.56
N LYS A 241 17.24 -2.40 -15.77
CA LYS A 241 17.88 -2.55 -17.09
C LYS A 241 16.90 -3.03 -18.16
N ASN A 242 16.06 -4.01 -17.81
CA ASN A 242 15.05 -4.54 -18.72
C ASN A 242 14.04 -3.45 -19.11
N ILE A 243 13.48 -2.73 -18.13
CA ILE A 243 12.56 -1.61 -18.35
C ILE A 243 13.20 -0.55 -19.25
N HIS A 244 14.44 -0.15 -18.95
CA HIS A 244 15.18 0.84 -19.74
C HIS A 244 15.40 0.40 -21.18
N SER A 245 15.73 -0.89 -21.40
CA SER A 245 15.97 -1.43 -22.74
C SER A 245 14.70 -1.59 -23.58
N LYS A 246 13.56 -1.88 -22.94
CA LYS A 246 12.28 -2.17 -23.62
C LYS A 246 11.50 -0.91 -23.96
N ASN A 247 11.65 0.14 -23.15
CA ASN A 247 10.81 1.33 -23.23
C ASN A 247 11.63 2.54 -23.69
N LYS A 248 11.02 3.40 -24.49
CA LYS A 248 11.60 4.70 -24.82
C LYS A 248 11.36 5.65 -23.65
N ILE A 249 12.32 5.71 -22.73
CA ILE A 249 12.21 6.57 -21.54
C ILE A 249 12.48 8.03 -21.91
N PHE A 250 11.57 8.94 -21.57
CA PHE A 250 11.72 10.37 -21.86
C PHE A 250 12.19 11.17 -20.63
N SER A 251 11.62 10.88 -19.47
CA SER A 251 11.87 11.60 -18.22
C SER A 251 13.29 11.38 -17.71
N THR A 252 14.03 12.47 -17.53
CA THR A 252 15.36 12.46 -16.88
C THR A 252 15.29 11.97 -15.44
N LYS A 253 14.17 12.22 -14.73
CA LYS A 253 13.94 11.72 -13.37
C LYS A 253 13.87 10.20 -13.34
N ILE A 254 13.18 9.58 -14.30
CA ILE A 254 13.10 8.12 -14.39
C ILE A 254 14.45 7.54 -14.81
N LYS A 255 15.11 8.11 -15.84
CA LYS A 255 16.42 7.66 -16.32
C LYS A 255 17.46 7.58 -15.21
N LYS A 256 17.52 8.60 -14.36
CA LYS A 256 18.40 8.66 -13.18
C LYS A 256 18.34 7.39 -12.32
N TYR A 257 17.17 6.77 -12.19
CA TYR A 257 17.03 5.49 -11.49
C TYR A 257 17.36 4.30 -12.39
N LEU A 258 16.81 4.25 -13.61
CA LEU A 258 16.88 3.05 -14.43
C LEU A 258 18.28 2.76 -15.01
N GLU A 259 19.12 3.79 -15.15
CA GLU A 259 20.49 3.68 -15.68
C GLU A 259 21.53 3.31 -14.62
N GLU A 260 21.18 3.42 -13.33
CA GLU A 260 22.11 3.16 -12.24
C GLU A 260 22.38 1.65 -12.08
N ASN A 261 23.66 1.31 -11.92
CA ASN A 261 24.14 -0.07 -11.84
C ASN A 261 24.48 -0.50 -10.41
N GLU A 262 24.63 0.47 -9.50
CA GLU A 262 24.96 0.22 -8.11
C GLU A 262 23.74 0.48 -7.21
N PHE A 263 23.30 -0.56 -6.50
CA PHE A 263 22.12 -0.46 -5.64
C PHE A 263 22.30 0.57 -4.50
N VAL A 264 23.52 0.75 -3.99
CA VAL A 264 23.81 1.75 -2.96
C VAL A 264 23.52 3.17 -3.48
N ARG A 265 23.92 3.48 -4.73
CA ARG A 265 23.64 4.76 -5.38
C ARG A 265 22.14 4.97 -5.62
N LEU A 266 21.40 3.92 -5.97
CA LEU A 266 19.93 4.00 -6.05
C LEU A 266 19.30 4.45 -4.74
N VAL A 267 19.79 3.94 -3.60
CA VAL A 267 19.29 4.35 -2.28
C VAL A 267 19.68 5.79 -1.96
N GLU A 268 20.87 6.24 -2.33
CA GLU A 268 21.29 7.65 -2.19
C GLU A 268 20.42 8.58 -3.04
N ILE A 269 20.13 8.19 -4.28
CA ILE A 269 19.21 8.91 -5.17
C ILE A 269 17.83 9.02 -4.52
N LEU A 270 17.27 7.89 -4.03
CA LEU A 270 15.99 7.87 -3.33
C LEU A 270 15.99 8.80 -2.13
N TYR A 271 17.02 8.75 -1.29
CA TYR A 271 17.14 9.59 -0.10
C TYR A 271 17.18 11.08 -0.45
N ASN A 272 17.98 11.46 -1.45
CA ASN A 272 18.11 12.85 -1.89
C ASN A 272 16.80 13.36 -2.52
N ASP A 273 16.15 12.56 -3.36
CA ASP A 273 14.87 12.90 -3.97
C ASP A 273 13.78 13.14 -2.90
N LEU A 274 13.69 12.28 -1.88
CA LEU A 274 12.72 12.45 -0.79
C LEU A 274 12.99 13.74 0.00
N LYS A 275 14.26 14.05 0.28
CA LYS A 275 14.69 15.27 0.98
C LYS A 275 14.39 16.54 0.16
N GLU A 276 14.62 16.51 -1.15
CA GLU A 276 14.40 17.65 -2.05
C GLU A 276 12.92 18.01 -2.14
N ILE A 277 12.06 17.00 -2.32
CA ILE A 277 10.62 17.20 -2.51
C ILE A 277 9.94 17.60 -1.18
N ARG A 278 10.60 17.42 -0.02
CA ARG A 278 10.08 17.69 1.35
C ARG A 278 8.77 17.00 1.71
N CYS A 279 8.17 16.24 0.79
CA CYS A 279 6.92 15.53 1.02
C CYS A 279 7.08 14.34 1.98
N ASP A 280 8.24 13.68 2.00
CA ASP A 280 8.48 12.55 2.89
C ASP A 280 9.96 12.34 3.23
N SER A 281 10.26 11.42 4.15
CA SER A 281 11.63 11.06 4.53
C SER A 281 11.71 9.59 4.92
N LEU A 282 12.85 8.94 4.67
CA LEU A 282 13.10 7.61 5.21
C LEU A 282 13.28 7.64 6.73
N VAL A 283 12.76 6.62 7.39
CA VAL A 283 12.88 6.38 8.83
C VAL A 283 13.29 4.93 9.03
N ILE A 284 14.38 4.73 9.77
CA ILE A 284 14.80 3.42 10.24
C ILE A 284 13.97 3.09 11.48
N VAL A 285 13.33 1.93 11.52
CA VAL A 285 12.58 1.42 12.67
C VAL A 285 13.35 0.23 13.21
N HIS A 286 13.89 0.40 14.41
CA HIS A 286 14.83 -0.54 15.02
C HIS A 286 14.39 -0.95 16.42
N HIS A 287 14.06 -2.22 16.59
CA HIS A 287 13.80 -2.79 17.91
C HIS A 287 15.12 -3.10 18.62
N GLN A 288 15.41 -2.35 19.69
CA GLN A 288 16.70 -2.29 20.38
C GLN A 288 17.14 -3.61 21.04
N SER A 289 16.26 -4.61 21.14
CA SER A 289 16.57 -5.79 21.93
C SER A 289 17.74 -6.62 21.41
N LYS A 290 18.12 -6.56 20.12
CA LYS A 290 19.27 -7.35 19.61
C LYS A 290 19.96 -6.73 18.38
N SER A 291 21.29 -6.58 18.53
CA SER A 291 22.29 -6.20 17.52
C SER A 291 22.19 -4.77 16.96
N LYS A 292 23.29 -4.29 16.37
CA LYS A 292 23.32 -3.00 15.67
C LYS A 292 22.43 -3.06 14.43
N SER A 293 21.73 -1.96 14.14
CA SER A 293 20.92 -1.87 12.92
C SER A 293 21.74 -2.16 11.67
N LYS A 294 21.19 -2.95 10.74
CA LYS A 294 21.74 -3.17 9.40
C LYS A 294 21.78 -1.88 8.57
N PHE A 295 21.06 -0.84 9.00
CA PHE A 295 21.05 0.48 8.38
C PHE A 295 21.97 1.49 9.05
N ALA A 296 22.94 1.06 9.87
CA ALA A 296 23.87 1.95 10.58
C ALA A 296 24.60 2.95 9.66
N TYR A 297 24.88 2.58 8.41
CA TYR A 297 25.44 3.52 7.42
C TYR A 297 24.49 4.67 7.12
N PHE A 298 23.20 4.39 6.91
CA PHE A 298 22.19 5.40 6.61
C PHE A 298 21.86 6.26 7.83
N GLU A 299 21.85 5.67 9.02
CA GLU A 299 21.71 6.41 10.28
C GLU A 299 22.83 7.45 10.46
N LYS A 300 24.09 7.06 10.19
CA LYS A 300 25.23 7.99 10.21
C LYS A 300 25.12 9.12 9.18
N ASN A 301 24.44 8.88 8.07
CA ASN A 301 24.22 9.85 6.99
C ASN A 301 22.91 10.66 7.18
N GLY A 302 22.34 10.66 8.38
CA GLY A 302 21.23 11.55 8.75
C GLY A 302 19.83 11.01 8.46
N VAL A 303 19.68 9.72 8.15
CA VAL A 303 18.36 9.06 8.19
C VAL A 303 17.91 8.93 9.64
N LYS A 304 16.72 9.43 9.97
CA LYS A 304 16.18 9.37 11.33
C LYS A 304 15.94 7.91 11.74
N SER A 305 16.28 7.60 12.99
CA SER A 305 16.13 6.28 13.57
C SER A 305 15.10 6.32 14.71
N LEU A 306 14.12 5.42 14.66
CA LEU A 306 13.12 5.17 15.68
C LEU A 306 13.54 3.89 16.41
N THR A 307 14.05 4.06 17.62
CA THR A 307 14.43 2.97 18.50
C THR A 307 13.38 2.73 19.58
N TYR A 308 13.11 1.45 19.89
CA TYR A 308 12.11 1.06 20.89
C TYR A 308 12.35 -0.35 21.43
N ASN A 309 11.88 -0.59 22.66
CA ASN A 309 11.84 -1.89 23.34
C ASN A 309 10.41 -2.32 23.72
N SER A 310 9.43 -1.43 23.59
CA SER A 310 8.02 -1.67 23.90
C SER A 310 7.12 -0.94 22.89
N ILE A 311 5.83 -1.28 22.88
CA ILE A 311 4.85 -0.62 21.99
C ILE A 311 4.58 0.83 22.42
N GLU A 312 4.67 1.11 23.73
CA GLU A 312 4.56 2.45 24.30
C GLU A 312 5.74 3.33 23.88
N GLU A 313 6.96 2.80 23.93
CA GLU A 313 8.16 3.47 23.42
C GLU A 313 8.07 3.71 21.93
N PHE A 314 7.63 2.71 21.16
CA PHE A 314 7.42 2.87 19.72
C PHE A 314 6.47 4.05 19.42
N ARG A 315 5.31 4.09 20.08
CA ARG A 315 4.32 5.16 19.90
C ARG A 315 4.87 6.53 20.30
N SER A 316 5.61 6.60 21.42
CA SER A 316 6.25 7.84 21.88
C SER A 316 7.27 8.35 20.86
N SER A 317 8.13 7.46 20.35
CA SER A 317 9.14 7.81 19.35
C SER A 317 8.52 8.19 18.00
N LEU A 318 7.43 7.52 17.59
CA LEU A 318 6.67 7.89 16.39
C LEU A 318 6.08 9.30 16.51
N ARG A 319 5.49 9.66 17.65
CA ARG A 319 4.97 11.03 17.92
C ARG A 319 6.05 12.11 17.85
N LYS A 320 7.29 11.80 18.26
CA LYS A 320 8.43 12.72 18.10
C LYS A 320 8.76 12.96 16.63
N ILE A 321 8.67 11.93 15.80
CA ILE A 321 8.89 12.06 14.35
C ILE A 321 7.77 12.91 13.71
N ILE A 322 6.52 12.71 14.11
CA ILE A 322 5.36 13.49 13.65
C ILE A 322 5.50 14.97 14.00
N SER A 323 5.74 15.27 15.28
CA SER A 323 5.88 16.66 15.75
C SER A 323 7.07 17.40 15.14
N SER A 324 8.09 16.68 14.66
CA SER A 324 9.23 17.25 13.94
C SER A 324 8.96 17.56 12.45
N ALA A 325 7.77 17.26 11.94
CA ALA A 325 7.38 17.48 10.55
C ALA A 325 6.48 18.72 10.42
N THR A 326 7.04 19.82 9.90
CA THR A 326 6.25 20.96 9.43
C THR A 326 5.76 20.67 8.01
N GLY A 327 4.48 20.34 7.84
CA GLY A 327 3.82 20.22 6.53
C GLY A 327 2.67 19.22 6.53
N ILE A 328 1.44 19.73 6.33
CA ILE A 328 0.22 18.94 6.13
C ILE A 328 0.10 18.69 4.61
N PRO A 329 -0.23 17.48 4.13
CA PRO A 329 -0.49 17.26 2.70
C PRO A 329 -1.84 17.87 2.28
N ASP A 330 -1.83 18.69 1.22
CA ASP A 330 -2.98 19.43 0.66
C ASP A 330 -4.07 18.52 0.04
N ASP A 331 -3.79 17.23 -0.15
CA ASP A 331 -4.66 16.27 -0.84
C ASP A 331 -5.98 15.98 -0.10
N GLN A 332 -6.09 16.35 1.18
CA GLN A 332 -7.31 16.14 1.99
C GLN A 332 -8.43 17.15 1.71
N LEU A 333 -8.10 18.31 1.13
CA LEU A 333 -9.08 19.36 0.80
C LEU A 333 -9.75 19.10 -0.56
N ALA A 334 -9.03 18.52 -1.52
CA ALA A 334 -9.52 18.28 -2.88
C ALA A 334 -10.67 17.25 -2.95
N PHE A 335 -10.74 16.30 -2.02
CA PHE A 335 -11.79 15.27 -1.97
C PHE A 335 -13.11 15.77 -1.37
N LEU A 336 -13.06 16.64 -0.35
CA LEU A 336 -14.28 17.29 0.16
C LEU A 336 -14.93 18.16 -0.92
N ASP A 337 -14.10 18.80 -1.75
CA ASP A 337 -14.56 19.61 -2.86
C ASP A 337 -15.19 18.78 -4.00
N SER A 338 -14.76 17.54 -4.23
CA SER A 338 -15.32 16.67 -5.27
C SER A 338 -16.62 15.99 -4.86
N LEU A 339 -16.82 15.72 -3.56
CA LEU A 339 -18.08 15.22 -3.00
C LEU A 339 -19.19 16.28 -2.95
N VAL A 340 -18.84 17.57 -2.81
CA VAL A 340 -19.82 18.67 -2.81
C VAL A 340 -20.23 19.06 -4.24
N LYS A 341 -19.43 18.71 -5.25
CA LYS A 341 -19.62 19.10 -6.65
C LYS A 341 -20.21 17.98 -7.55
N SER A 342 -20.47 16.79 -7.01
CA SER A 342 -21.21 15.69 -7.66
C SER A 342 -22.58 15.53 -7.02
#